data_AF-A0A3B8ZIF8-F1
#
_entry.id   AF-A0A3B8ZIF8-F1
#
_cell.length_a   1.000
_cell.length_b   1.000
_cell.length_c   1.000
_cell.angle_alpha   90.00
_cell.angle_beta   90.00
_cell.angle_gamma   90.00
#
_symmetry.space_group_name_H-M   'P 1'
#
loop_
_entity.id
_entity.type
_entity.pdbx_description
1 polymer ?
#
loop_
_entity_poly.entity_id
_entity_poly.type
_entity_poly.pdbx_seq_one_letter_code
_entity_poly.pdbx_strand_id
1 'polypeptide(L)' 'MQQAYLRALSRPPTQSEQQRVLTTLAAANQDNGQASEVAVREVYEDLLWSLMSSREFLLAH' A
#
# COMPACT_ATOMS: atom_id res chain seq x y z
N MET A 1 -1.50 7.00 -2.75
CA MET A 1 -2.15 5.68 -2.93
C MET A 1 -2.76 5.48 -4.32
N GLN A 2 -3.74 6.27 -4.78
CA GLN A 2 -4.37 6.06 -6.11
C GLN A 2 -3.37 6.06 -7.29
N GLN A 3 -2.39 6.97 -7.28
CA GLN A 3 -1.36 7.03 -8.32
C GLN A 3 -0.45 5.79 -8.36
N ALA A 4 -0.23 5.11 -7.23
CA ALA A 4 0.61 3.92 -7.19
C ALA A 4 -0.06 2.74 -7.91
N TYR A 5 -1.35 2.51 -7.64
CA TYR A 5 -2.16 1.52 -8.35
C TYR A 5 -2.28 1.83 -9.84
N LEU A 6 -2.49 3.10 -10.19
CA LEU A 6 -2.58 3.51 -11.59
C LEU A 6 -1.26 3.33 -12.35
N ARG A 7 -0.11 3.52 -11.68
CA ARG A 7 1.21 3.30 -12.29
C ARG A 7 1.61 1.84 -12.36
N ALA A 8 1.27 1.03 -11.34
CA ALA A 8 1.68 -0.36 -11.26
C ALA A 8 0.72 -1.31 -12.00
N LEU A 9 -0.60 -1.09 -11.87
CA LEU A 9 -1.63 -1.99 -12.38
C LEU A 9 -2.50 -1.36 -13.48
N SER A 10 -2.19 -0.13 -13.91
CA SER A 10 -2.96 0.64 -14.91
C SER A 10 -4.45 0.79 -14.58
N ARG A 11 -4.84 0.59 -13.33
CA ARG A 11 -6.22 0.69 -12.85
C ARG A 11 -6.28 1.40 -11.50
N PRO A 12 -7.42 2.04 -11.16
CA PRO A 12 -7.63 2.53 -9.80
C PRO A 12 -7.76 1.36 -8.80
N PRO A 13 -7.43 1.60 -7.52
CA PRO A 13 -7.66 0.60 -6.47
C PRO A 13 -9.15 0.38 -6.23
N THR A 14 -9.54 -0.87 -5.99
CA THR A 14 -10.90 -1.26 -5.59
C THR A 14 -11.20 -0.84 -4.16
N GLN A 15 -12.49 -0.81 -3.76
CA GLN A 15 -12.88 -0.48 -2.39
C GLN A 15 -12.25 -1.42 -1.35
N SER A 16 -12.19 -2.72 -1.64
CA SER A 16 -11.58 -3.71 -0.74
C SER A 16 -10.08 -3.49 -0.57
N GLU A 17 -9.38 -3.11 -1.63
CA GLU A 17 -7.95 -2.76 -1.57
C GLU A 17 -7.74 -1.48 -0.76
N GLN A 18 -8.56 -0.45 -0.98
CA GLN A 18 -8.49 0.78 -0.20
C GLN A 18 -8.71 0.51 1.30
N GLN A 19 -9.70 -0.30 1.65
CA GLN A 19 -9.95 -0.68 3.04
C GLN A 19 -8.77 -1.42 3.65
N ARG A 20 -8.17 -2.39 2.95
CA ARG A 20 -6.98 -3.09 3.44
C ARG A 20 -5.83 -2.13 3.72
N VAL A 21 -5.55 -1.21 2.79
CA VAL A 21 -4.51 -0.19 2.94
C VAL A 21 -4.74 0.70 4.17
N LEU A 22 -5.98 1.17 4.34
CA LEU A 22 -6.35 2.01 5.49
C LEU A 22 -6.21 1.26 6.81
N THR A 23 -6.58 -0.02 6.85
CA THR A 23 -6.39 -0.87 8.02
C THR A 23 -4.92 -1.07 8.36
N THR A 24 -4.06 -1.32 7.37
CA THR A 24 -2.61 -1.46 7.58
C THR A 24 -1.98 -0.15 8.10
N LEU A 25 -2.37 0.99 7.53
CA LEU A 25 -1.91 2.30 8.00
C LEU A 25 -2.41 2.60 9.42
N ALA A 26 -3.65 2.25 9.74
CA ALA A 26 -4.21 2.43 11.08
C ALA A 26 -3.49 1.54 12.11
N ALA A 27 -3.20 0.28 11.77
CA ALA A 27 -2.46 -0.63 12.63
C ALA A 27 -1.02 -0.13 12.89
N ALA A 28 -0.33 0.33 11.85
CA ALA A 28 1.03 0.86 11.98
C ALA A 28 1.11 2.15 12.83
N ASN A 29 0.06 2.97 12.79
CA ASN A 29 -0.05 4.16 13.65
C ASN A 29 -0.33 3.82 15.12
N GLN A 30 -0.97 2.68 15.40
CA GLN A 30 -1.27 2.25 16.78
C GLN A 30 -0.04 1.66 17.48
N ASP A 31 0.80 0.90 16.77
CA ASP A 31 1.96 0.24 17.37
C ASP A 31 3.11 1.20 17.72
N ASN A 32 3.23 2.35 17.04
CA ASN A 32 4.39 3.24 17.21
C ASN A 32 4.18 4.44 18.13
N GLY A 33 2.98 4.72 18.64
CA GLY A 33 2.69 5.78 19.64
C GLY A 33 2.96 7.23 19.20
N GLN A 34 3.79 7.44 18.18
CA GLN A 34 4.11 8.65 17.47
C GLN A 34 4.40 8.21 16.03
N ALA A 35 3.63 8.71 15.06
CA ALA A 35 3.88 8.46 13.65
C ALA A 35 5.21 9.12 13.26
N SER A 36 6.32 8.45 13.53
CA SER A 36 7.63 8.85 13.04
C SER A 36 7.60 8.74 11.52
N GLU A 37 8.07 9.76 10.80
CA GLU A 37 8.10 9.78 9.33
C GLU A 37 8.76 8.51 8.75
N VAL A 38 9.69 7.93 9.50
CA VAL A 38 10.37 6.66 9.17
C VAL A 38 9.37 5.49 9.12
N ALA A 39 8.50 5.35 10.10
CA ALA A 39 7.51 4.26 10.16
C ALA A 39 6.45 4.41 9.06
N VAL A 40 6.05 5.65 8.74
CA VAL A 40 5.14 5.90 7.62
C VAL A 40 5.79 5.49 6.31
N ARG A 41 7.06 5.86 6.09
CA ARG A 41 7.80 5.47 4.90
C ARG A 41 7.91 3.96 4.75
N GLU A 42 8.27 3.24 5.81
CA GLU A 42 8.37 1.77 5.79
C GLU A 42 7.05 1.13 5.38
N VAL A 43 5.93 1.58 5.95
CA VAL A 43 4.61 1.07 5.57
C VAL A 43 4.28 1.36 4.11
N TYR A 44 4.66 2.53 3.58
CA TYR A 44 4.49 2.85 2.17
C TYR A 44 5.35 1.96 1.25
N GLU A 45 6.59 1.69 1.64
CA GLU A 45 7.51 0.82 0.91
C GLU A 45 7.00 -0.63 0.89
N ASP A 46 6.55 -1.14 2.03
CA ASP A 46 5.91 -2.47 2.13
C ASP A 46 4.67 -2.57 1.24
N LEU A 47 3.88 -1.50 1.17
CA LEU A 47 2.67 -1.49 0.36
C LEU A 47 2.99 -1.47 -1.15
N LEU A 48 4.02 -0.72 -1.55
CA LEU A 48 4.54 -0.74 -2.92
C LEU A 48 5.13 -2.11 -3.26
N TRP A 49 5.89 -2.71 -2.34
CA TRP A 49 6.45 -4.04 -2.51
C TRP A 49 5.36 -5.11 -2.67
N SER A 50 4.34 -5.06 -1.82
CA SER A 50 3.15 -5.93 -1.93
C SER A 50 2.44 -5.76 -3.28
N LEU A 51 2.35 -4.53 -3.79
CA LEU A 51 1.74 -4.23 -5.08
C LEU A 51 2.57 -4.79 -6.25
N MET A 52 3.89 -4.59 -6.21
CA MET A 52 4.82 -5.07 -7.25
C MET A 52 5.07 -6.58 -7.18
N SER A 53 4.84 -7.22 -6.03
CA SER A 53 4.87 -8.68 -5.89
C SER A 53 3.51 -9.34 -6.11
N SER A 54 2.47 -8.55 -6.39
CA SER A 54 1.15 -9.10 -6.63
C SER A 54 1.11 -9.89 -7.94
N ARG A 55 0.31 -10.95 -7.95
CA ARG A 55 0.12 -11.79 -9.14
C ARG A 55 -0.44 -10.99 -10.32
N GLU A 56 -1.27 -9.98 -10.07
CA GLU A 56 -1.75 -9.07 -11.11
C GLU A 56 -0.61 -8.29 -11.74
N PHE A 57 0.30 -7.72 -10.93
CA PHE A 57 1.47 -7.02 -11.47
C PHE A 57 2.38 -7.96 -12.26
N LEU A 58 2.67 -9.14 -11.72
CA LEU A 58 3.56 -10.12 -12.36
C LEU A 58 3.01 -10.70 -13.67
N LEU A 59 1.69 -10.73 -13.85
CA LEU A 59 1.03 -11.22 -15.06
C LEU A 59 0.62 -10.10 -16.03
N ALA A 60 0.79 -8.83 -15.66
CA ALA A 60 0.49 -7.68 -16.50
C ALA A 60 1.66 -7.29 -17.46
N HIS A 61 2.74 -8.08 -17.47
CA HIS A 61 3.92 -7.93 -18.34
C HIS A 61 4.06 -9.17 -19.24
#